data_AF-A0A919ZVR0-F1
#
_entry.id   AF-A0A919ZVR0-F1
#
_cell.length_a   1.000
_cell.length_b   1.000
_cell.length_c   1.000
_cell.angle_alpha   90.00
_cell.angle_beta   90.00
_cell.angle_gamma   90.00
#
_symmetry.space_group_name_H-M   'P 1'
#
loop_
_entity.id
_entity.type
_entity.pdbx_description
1 polymer ?
#
loop_
_entity_poly.entity_id
_entity_poly.type
_entity_poly.pdbx_seq_one_letter_code
_entity_poly.pdbx_strand_id
1 'polypeptide(L)'
;MNRNLKNILSLPLVLACAFFISSCSKDEVEIERPEKVYYDTAQRRMKVNNYFGAIESLQRIETQYPFGKYAEQAQVELVYCYFMNGETEAAHSAAERFIRLHPRHPNIDYAYFMKGLSSYTRDAGLLARVTNTDLSSRDVSGAKLAFSELTEFLTRFPDSQYAPYAKQRLIYLRNLVASNELAAADYYVTRKAYVAAIRRASYVLENIPNSNQNHRALQILKTSYEELGYSDLVEDTEKLIALNPPPPNSETSSGSFLQNIPLPNSLPLIIGGTILSGATN
;
A
#
# COMPACT_ATOMS: atom_id res chain seq x y z
N MET A 1 -4.51 59.87 34.22
CA MET A 1 -4.94 59.90 32.80
C MET A 1 -4.63 58.56 32.13
N ASN A 2 -5.30 57.46 32.49
CA ASN A 2 -4.97 56.10 31.98
C ASN A 2 -6.15 55.10 32.03
N ARG A 3 -7.38 55.55 31.71
CA ARG A 3 -8.55 54.65 31.60
C ARG A 3 -9.08 54.47 30.17
N ASN A 4 -8.69 55.33 29.22
CA ASN A 4 -9.23 55.31 27.85
C ASN A 4 -8.43 54.44 26.85
N LEU A 5 -7.22 53.98 27.19
CA LEU A 5 -6.39 53.19 26.26
C LEU A 5 -6.78 51.71 26.19
N LYS A 6 -7.39 51.16 27.25
CA LYS A 6 -7.81 49.75 27.32
C LYS A 6 -9.06 49.45 26.45
N ASN A 7 -9.94 50.45 26.26
CA ASN A 7 -11.17 50.27 25.49
C ASN A 7 -10.97 50.39 23.97
N ILE A 8 -9.86 50.98 23.53
CA ILE A 8 -9.53 51.15 22.09
C ILE A 8 -8.92 49.86 21.52
N LEU A 9 -8.22 49.06 22.35
CA LEU A 9 -7.63 47.78 21.93
C LEU A 9 -8.64 46.61 21.95
N SER A 10 -9.74 46.72 22.70
CA SER A 10 -10.80 45.70 22.76
C SER A 10 -11.79 45.75 21.59
N LEU A 11 -11.93 46.91 20.93
CA LEU A 11 -12.86 47.12 19.81
C LEU A 11 -12.52 46.28 18.56
N PRO A 12 -11.25 46.17 18.11
CA PRO A 12 -10.91 45.35 16.94
C PRO A 12 -10.99 43.84 17.23
N LEU A 13 -10.84 43.41 18.49
CA LEU A 13 -10.88 42.00 18.88
C LEU A 13 -12.32 41.44 18.85
N VAL A 14 -13.31 42.25 19.22
CA VAL A 14 -14.75 41.89 19.15
C VAL A 14 -15.25 41.90 17.70
N LEU A 15 -14.76 42.83 16.87
CA LEU A 15 -15.10 42.90 15.44
C LEU A 15 -14.48 41.75 14.64
N ALA A 16 -13.27 41.31 15.00
CA ALA A 16 -12.63 40.13 14.42
C ALA A 16 -13.37 38.82 14.79
N CYS A 17 -13.88 38.70 16.02
CA CYS A 17 -14.69 37.55 16.42
C CYS A 17 -16.04 37.50 15.71
N ALA A 18 -16.66 38.65 15.41
CA ALA A 18 -17.93 38.69 14.69
C ALA A 18 -17.80 38.22 13.21
N PHE A 19 -16.63 38.36 12.60
CA PHE A 19 -16.37 37.86 11.24
C PHE A 19 -16.25 36.33 11.17
N PHE A 20 -15.93 35.66 12.28
CA PHE A 20 -15.82 34.20 12.34
C PHE A 20 -17.15 33.46 12.50
N ILE A 21 -18.26 34.17 12.76
CA ILE A 21 -19.57 33.55 13.02
C ILE A 21 -20.48 33.58 11.78
N SER A 22 -20.06 34.22 10.68
CA SER A 22 -20.74 34.08 9.37
C SER A 22 -20.32 32.79 8.67
N SER A 23 -20.51 31.64 9.31
CA SER A 23 -20.65 30.35 8.63
C SER A 23 -22.13 30.13 8.40
N CYS A 24 -22.64 30.70 7.30
CA CYS A 24 -24.00 30.49 6.85
C CYS A 24 -24.08 29.06 6.29
N SER A 25 -24.53 28.11 7.12
CA SER A 25 -24.92 26.77 6.65
C SER A 25 -26.15 26.92 5.78
N LYS A 26 -25.94 27.13 4.49
CA LYS A 26 -27.01 27.02 3.51
C LYS A 26 -27.31 25.53 3.41
N ASP A 27 -28.38 25.09 4.07
CA ASP A 27 -28.94 23.76 3.85
C ASP A 27 -29.41 23.71 2.40
N GLU A 28 -28.50 23.27 1.53
CA GLU A 28 -28.79 23.02 0.13
C GLU A 28 -29.74 21.82 0.12
N VAL A 29 -31.00 22.08 -0.21
CA VAL A 29 -32.01 21.05 -0.39
C VAL A 29 -31.51 20.13 -1.49
N GLU A 30 -30.95 18.98 -1.09
CA GLU A 30 -30.40 18.01 -2.01
C GLU A 30 -31.55 17.39 -2.80
N ILE A 31 -31.79 17.90 -4.01
CA ILE A 31 -32.80 17.37 -4.92
C ILE A 31 -32.35 15.95 -5.28
N GLU A 32 -33.11 14.95 -4.81
CA GLU A 32 -32.87 13.54 -5.10
C GLU A 32 -32.90 13.31 -6.62
N ARG A 33 -31.74 12.98 -7.19
CA ARG A 33 -31.59 12.72 -8.62
C ARG A 33 -31.67 11.22 -8.89
N PRO A 34 -32.13 10.78 -10.06
CA PRO A 34 -32.12 9.37 -10.41
C PRO A 34 -30.72 8.75 -10.25
N GLU A 35 -30.65 7.53 -9.73
CA GLU A 35 -29.40 6.77 -9.50
C GLU A 35 -28.38 6.89 -10.64
N LYS A 36 -28.86 6.71 -11.88
CA LYS A 36 -28.01 6.79 -13.09
C LYS A 36 -27.28 8.13 -13.24
N VAL A 37 -27.87 9.23 -12.79
CA VAL A 37 -27.25 10.56 -12.86
C VAL A 37 -26.03 10.64 -11.95
N TYR A 38 -26.11 10.07 -10.75
CA TYR A 38 -24.96 9.97 -9.84
C TYR A 38 -23.88 9.07 -10.45
N TYR A 39 -24.27 7.92 -11.01
CA TYR A 39 -23.33 7.00 -11.64
C TYR A 39 -22.60 7.64 -12.84
N ASP A 40 -23.34 8.22 -13.79
CA ASP A 40 -22.75 8.89 -14.95
C ASP A 40 -21.85 10.07 -14.54
N THR A 41 -22.18 10.76 -13.44
CA THR A 41 -21.35 11.83 -12.87
C THR A 41 -20.06 11.28 -12.29
N ALA A 42 -20.12 10.20 -11.50
CA ALA A 42 -18.94 9.53 -10.98
C ALA A 42 -18.00 9.11 -12.12
N GLN A 43 -18.54 8.46 -13.15
CA GLN A 43 -17.79 8.01 -14.32
C GLN A 43 -17.11 9.17 -15.07
N ARG A 44 -17.79 10.31 -15.24
CA ARG A 44 -17.16 11.51 -15.83
C ARG A 44 -16.03 12.06 -14.96
N ARG A 45 -16.23 12.09 -13.63
CA ARG A 45 -15.22 12.56 -12.67
C ARG A 45 -13.98 11.64 -12.66
N MET A 46 -14.17 10.33 -12.68
CA MET A 46 -13.08 9.35 -12.82
C MET A 46 -12.28 9.54 -14.12
N LYS A 47 -12.96 9.76 -15.25
CA LYS A 47 -12.29 9.98 -16.55
C LYS A 47 -11.37 11.20 -16.59
N VAL A 48 -11.62 12.21 -15.76
CA VAL A 48 -10.77 13.41 -15.63
C VAL A 48 -9.87 13.35 -14.39
N ASN A 49 -9.68 12.17 -13.80
CA ASN A 49 -8.90 11.93 -12.57
C ASN A 49 -9.38 12.70 -11.33
N ASN A 50 -10.63 13.19 -11.32
CA ASN A 50 -11.25 13.79 -10.15
C ASN A 50 -11.84 12.69 -9.25
N TYR A 51 -10.95 11.96 -8.56
CA TYR A 51 -11.34 10.84 -7.69
C TYR A 51 -12.11 11.30 -6.46
N PHE A 52 -11.71 12.41 -5.83
CA PHE A 52 -12.44 13.00 -4.71
C PHE A 52 -13.93 13.23 -5.05
N GLY A 53 -14.21 13.91 -6.15
CA GLY A 53 -15.60 14.10 -6.57
C GLY A 53 -16.28 12.80 -7.02
N ALA A 54 -15.55 11.84 -7.58
CA ALA A 54 -16.13 10.54 -7.93
C ALA A 54 -16.62 9.80 -6.68
N ILE A 55 -15.80 9.79 -5.61
CA ILE A 55 -16.14 9.21 -4.30
C ILE A 55 -17.46 9.79 -3.78
N GLU A 56 -17.60 11.11 -3.76
CA GLU A 56 -18.84 11.77 -3.32
C GLU A 56 -20.09 11.34 -4.13
N SER A 57 -19.92 11.05 -5.43
CA SER A 57 -21.03 10.66 -6.30
C SER A 57 -21.39 9.19 -6.10
N LEU A 58 -20.39 8.33 -5.89
CA LEU A 58 -20.60 6.90 -5.64
C LEU A 58 -21.14 6.64 -4.22
N GLN A 59 -20.68 7.37 -3.20
CA GLN A 59 -21.23 7.29 -1.84
C GLN A 59 -22.71 7.68 -1.77
N ARG A 60 -23.16 8.62 -2.61
CA ARG A 60 -24.58 8.95 -2.75
C ARG A 60 -25.40 7.79 -3.29
N ILE A 61 -24.84 6.99 -4.20
CA ILE A 61 -25.50 5.76 -4.67
C ILE A 61 -25.61 4.76 -3.51
N GLU A 62 -24.55 4.55 -2.71
CA GLU A 62 -24.62 3.62 -1.57
C GLU A 62 -25.64 4.02 -0.51
N THR A 63 -25.80 5.32 -0.27
CA THR A 63 -26.69 5.85 0.77
C THR A 63 -28.14 5.96 0.31
N GLN A 64 -28.39 6.45 -0.90
CA GLN A 64 -29.75 6.69 -1.43
C GLN A 64 -30.32 5.47 -2.16
N TYR A 65 -29.47 4.67 -2.81
CA TYR A 65 -29.87 3.56 -3.67
C TYR A 65 -29.13 2.25 -3.35
N PRO A 66 -29.20 1.73 -2.10
CA PRO A 66 -28.41 0.55 -1.67
C PRO A 66 -28.75 -0.74 -2.42
N PHE A 67 -29.92 -0.82 -3.05
CA PHE A 67 -30.37 -1.95 -3.89
C PHE A 67 -30.60 -1.54 -5.35
N GLY A 68 -30.05 -0.39 -5.75
CA GLY A 68 -30.16 0.15 -7.10
C GLY A 68 -29.39 -0.68 -8.12
N LYS A 69 -29.63 -0.40 -9.41
CA LYS A 69 -29.02 -1.15 -10.51
C LYS A 69 -27.49 -0.99 -10.55
N TYR A 70 -26.99 0.14 -10.10
CA TYR A 70 -25.58 0.51 -10.08
C TYR A 70 -24.98 0.38 -8.68
N ALA A 71 -25.73 -0.09 -7.68
CA ALA A 71 -25.27 -0.16 -6.29
C ALA A 71 -23.98 -0.98 -6.16
N GLU A 72 -24.00 -2.26 -6.56
CA GLU A 72 -22.83 -3.16 -6.48
C GLU A 72 -21.63 -2.60 -7.27
N GLN A 73 -21.88 -2.10 -8.49
CA GLN A 73 -20.84 -1.50 -9.33
C GLN A 73 -20.23 -0.26 -8.66
N ALA A 74 -21.04 0.57 -8.00
CA ALA A 74 -20.55 1.74 -7.28
C ALA A 74 -19.69 1.37 -6.08
N GLN A 75 -20.04 0.28 -5.36
CA GLN A 75 -19.25 -0.19 -4.21
C GLN A 75 -17.85 -0.65 -4.64
N VAL A 76 -17.74 -1.38 -5.76
CA VAL A 76 -16.43 -1.83 -6.26
C VAL A 76 -15.61 -0.69 -6.86
N GLU A 77 -16.25 0.29 -7.51
CA GLU A 77 -15.58 1.48 -8.04
C GLU A 77 -15.12 2.44 -6.93
N LEU A 78 -15.80 2.47 -5.77
CA LEU A 78 -15.35 3.21 -4.60
C LEU A 78 -13.98 2.73 -4.12
N VAL A 79 -13.74 1.42 -4.11
CA VAL A 79 -12.43 0.83 -3.77
C VAL A 79 -11.32 1.46 -4.62
N TYR A 80 -11.54 1.52 -5.93
CA TYR A 80 -10.61 2.14 -6.87
C TYR A 80 -10.42 3.63 -6.60
N CYS A 81 -11.52 4.37 -6.46
CA CYS A 81 -11.46 5.81 -6.28
C CYS A 81 -10.75 6.19 -4.98
N TYR A 82 -11.01 5.48 -3.87
CA TYR A 82 -10.27 5.69 -2.62
C TYR A 82 -8.77 5.44 -2.83
N PHE A 83 -8.40 4.33 -3.48
CA PHE A 83 -6.99 4.02 -3.72
C PHE A 83 -6.30 5.09 -4.55
N MET A 84 -6.93 5.55 -5.62
CA MET A 84 -6.39 6.60 -6.49
C MET A 84 -6.38 7.98 -5.83
N ASN A 85 -7.28 8.23 -4.88
CA ASN A 85 -7.27 9.43 -4.05
C ASN A 85 -6.21 9.38 -2.93
N GLY A 86 -5.47 8.27 -2.80
CA GLY A 86 -4.48 8.06 -1.75
C GLY A 86 -5.05 7.60 -0.40
N GLU A 87 -6.35 7.33 -0.33
CA GLU A 87 -7.06 6.86 0.86
C GLU A 87 -7.00 5.34 0.95
N THR A 88 -5.81 4.80 1.20
CA THR A 88 -5.57 3.35 1.11
C THR A 88 -6.30 2.54 2.17
N GLU A 89 -6.41 3.05 3.39
CA GLU A 89 -7.20 2.41 4.45
C GLU A 89 -8.69 2.34 4.10
N ALA A 90 -9.22 3.40 3.49
CA ALA A 90 -10.61 3.43 3.03
C ALA A 90 -10.82 2.46 1.87
N ALA A 91 -9.85 2.38 0.94
CA ALA A 91 -9.87 1.44 -0.15
C ALA A 91 -9.84 -0.01 0.34
N HIS A 92 -8.96 -0.33 1.30
CA HIS A 92 -8.86 -1.67 1.90
C HIS A 92 -10.18 -2.06 2.58
N SER A 93 -10.70 -1.19 3.44
CA SER A 93 -11.96 -1.41 4.16
C SER A 93 -13.15 -1.59 3.21
N ALA A 94 -13.21 -0.78 2.14
CA ALA A 94 -14.24 -0.89 1.11
C ALA A 94 -14.13 -2.22 0.35
N ALA A 95 -12.91 -2.66 0.03
CA ALA A 95 -12.68 -3.95 -0.63
C ALA A 95 -13.11 -5.13 0.24
N GLU A 96 -12.76 -5.12 1.53
CA GLU A 96 -13.21 -6.14 2.48
C GLU A 96 -14.74 -6.20 2.61
N ARG A 97 -15.38 -5.03 2.67
CA ARG A 97 -16.83 -4.94 2.71
C ARG A 97 -17.44 -5.52 1.44
N PHE A 98 -16.93 -5.14 0.27
CA PHE A 98 -17.41 -5.66 -1.02
C PHE A 98 -17.29 -7.18 -1.11
N ILE A 99 -16.13 -7.74 -0.73
CA ILE A 99 -15.89 -9.20 -0.71
C ILE A 99 -16.91 -9.92 0.17
N ARG A 100 -17.24 -9.34 1.33
CA ARG A 100 -18.17 -9.92 2.30
C ARG A 100 -19.61 -9.87 1.82
N LEU A 101 -20.03 -8.76 1.21
CA LEU A 101 -21.39 -8.54 0.75
C LEU A 101 -21.67 -9.28 -0.57
N HIS A 102 -20.69 -9.33 -1.47
CA HIS A 102 -20.88 -9.80 -2.85
C HIS A 102 -19.87 -10.89 -3.27
N PRO A 103 -19.78 -12.02 -2.55
CA PRO A 103 -18.76 -13.05 -2.80
C PRO A 103 -18.87 -13.75 -4.16
N ARG A 104 -20.01 -13.60 -4.86
CA ARG A 104 -20.27 -14.21 -6.17
C ARG A 104 -20.26 -13.19 -7.32
N HIS A 105 -19.86 -11.95 -7.05
CA HIS A 105 -19.82 -10.90 -8.06
C HIS A 105 -18.78 -11.23 -9.15
N PRO A 106 -19.04 -10.90 -10.44
CA PRO A 106 -18.09 -11.18 -11.53
C PRO A 106 -16.70 -10.59 -11.32
N ASN A 107 -16.63 -9.40 -10.69
CA ASN A 107 -15.37 -8.68 -10.39
C ASN A 107 -14.88 -8.91 -8.95
N ILE A 108 -15.20 -10.06 -8.34
CA ILE A 108 -14.74 -10.36 -6.98
C ILE A 108 -13.21 -10.46 -6.90
N ASP A 109 -12.58 -10.97 -7.96
CA ASP A 109 -11.13 -11.08 -8.10
C ASP A 109 -10.44 -9.70 -8.01
N TYR A 110 -11.02 -8.68 -8.64
CA TYR A 110 -10.57 -7.30 -8.54
C TYR A 110 -10.59 -6.77 -7.11
N ALA A 111 -11.64 -7.07 -6.33
CA ALA A 111 -11.72 -6.63 -4.94
C ALA A 111 -10.64 -7.28 -4.07
N TYR A 112 -10.37 -8.57 -4.23
CA TYR A 112 -9.25 -9.25 -3.55
C TYR A 112 -7.89 -8.65 -3.94
N PHE A 113 -7.71 -8.36 -5.24
CA PHE A 113 -6.50 -7.72 -5.73
C PHE A 113 -6.30 -6.32 -5.11
N MET A 114 -7.33 -5.49 -5.10
CA MET A 114 -7.28 -4.15 -4.54
C MET A 114 -7.12 -4.14 -3.02
N LYS A 115 -7.71 -5.11 -2.32
CA LYS A 115 -7.47 -5.34 -0.88
C LYS A 115 -5.96 -5.51 -0.62
N GLY A 116 -5.33 -6.48 -1.28
CA GLY A 116 -3.90 -6.72 -1.13
C GLY A 116 -3.02 -5.55 -1.55
N LEU A 117 -3.41 -4.80 -2.59
CA LEU A 117 -2.66 -3.64 -3.05
C LEU A 117 -2.76 -2.45 -2.09
N SER A 118 -3.93 -2.24 -1.48
CA SER A 118 -4.21 -1.12 -0.56
C SER A 118 -3.59 -1.32 0.83
N SER A 119 -3.35 -2.55 1.26
CA SER A 119 -2.66 -2.88 2.53
C SER A 119 -1.26 -2.30 2.68
N TYR A 120 -0.57 -2.02 1.57
CA TYR A 120 0.73 -1.35 1.62
C TYR A 120 1.01 -0.58 0.34
N THR A 121 0.98 0.75 0.46
CA THR A 121 1.49 1.65 -0.56
C THR A 121 2.77 2.30 -0.07
N ARG A 122 3.77 2.34 -0.97
CA ARG A 122 5.07 2.94 -0.68
C ARG A 122 4.97 4.47 -0.50
N ASP A 123 3.92 5.07 -1.03
CA ASP A 123 3.77 6.52 -1.21
C ASP A 123 3.16 7.26 -0.02
N ALA A 124 2.84 6.58 1.08
CA ALA A 124 2.50 7.24 2.34
C ALA A 124 3.66 8.11 2.90
N GLY A 125 4.85 8.07 2.29
CA GLY A 125 5.95 8.98 2.58
C GLY A 125 6.49 9.66 1.33
N LEU A 126 5.83 10.71 0.82
CA LEU A 126 6.45 11.66 -0.13
C LEU A 126 7.81 12.19 0.39
N LEU A 127 8.00 12.26 1.71
CA LEU A 127 9.27 12.61 2.36
C LEU A 127 10.33 11.50 2.35
N ALA A 128 9.95 10.24 2.20
CA ALA A 128 10.88 9.10 2.17
C ALA A 128 11.56 8.92 0.80
N ARG A 129 11.05 9.56 -0.27
CA ARG A 129 11.74 9.61 -1.57
C ARG A 129 12.84 10.67 -1.62
N VAL A 130 12.73 11.72 -0.80
CA VAL A 130 13.69 12.85 -0.76
C VAL A 130 14.82 12.58 0.23
N THR A 131 14.56 11.76 1.24
CA THR A 131 15.57 11.35 2.23
C THR A 131 16.07 9.95 1.86
N ASN A 132 17.38 9.76 1.68
CA ASN A 132 18.03 8.45 1.53
C ASN A 132 17.97 7.64 2.84
N THR A 133 16.83 7.65 3.53
CA THR A 133 16.63 6.89 4.75
C THR A 133 16.35 5.45 4.37
N ASP A 134 17.19 4.55 4.85
CA ASP A 134 17.04 3.11 4.64
C ASP A 134 15.70 2.62 5.23
N LEU A 135 14.69 2.49 4.37
CA LEU A 135 13.34 2.05 4.75
C LEU A 135 13.32 0.62 5.31
N SER A 136 14.39 -0.16 5.10
CA SER A 136 14.51 -1.51 5.67
C SER A 136 14.55 -1.50 7.20
N SER A 137 14.76 -0.34 7.84
CA SER A 137 14.70 -0.18 9.30
C SER A 137 13.31 0.19 9.86
N ARG A 138 12.31 0.43 9.00
CA ARG A 138 10.94 0.83 9.40
C ARG A 138 10.02 -0.38 9.60
N ASP A 139 8.87 -0.14 10.23
CA ASP A 139 7.82 -1.14 10.36
C ASP A 139 7.36 -1.66 8.99
N VAL A 140 7.51 -2.97 8.77
CA VAL A 140 7.09 -3.69 7.55
C VAL A 140 5.79 -4.48 7.75
N SER A 141 5.05 -4.25 8.84
CA SER A 141 3.77 -4.90 9.13
C SER A 141 2.79 -4.83 7.95
N GLY A 142 2.58 -3.63 7.40
CA GLY A 142 1.74 -3.44 6.21
C GLY A 142 2.24 -4.23 4.99
N ALA A 143 3.56 -4.27 4.76
CA ALA A 143 4.12 -5.05 3.65
C ALA A 143 3.92 -6.56 3.83
N LYS A 144 4.02 -7.08 5.06
CA LYS A 144 3.70 -8.48 5.40
C LYS A 144 2.21 -8.77 5.17
N LEU A 145 1.32 -7.86 5.55
CA LEU A 145 -0.12 -7.98 5.31
C LEU A 145 -0.44 -8.01 3.80
N ALA A 146 0.07 -7.02 3.05
CA ALA A 146 -0.09 -6.97 1.60
C ALA A 146 0.44 -8.22 0.90
N PHE A 147 1.57 -8.78 1.38
CA PHE A 147 2.12 -10.03 0.86
C PHE A 147 1.15 -11.19 1.08
N SER A 148 0.59 -11.31 2.29
CA SER A 148 -0.38 -12.36 2.62
C SER A 148 -1.64 -12.25 1.76
N GLU A 149 -2.22 -11.06 1.61
CA GLU A 149 -3.46 -10.84 0.87
C GLU A 149 -3.30 -11.00 -0.63
N LEU A 150 -2.18 -10.54 -1.21
CA LEU A 150 -1.90 -10.78 -2.63
C LEU A 150 -1.58 -12.26 -2.91
N THR A 151 -1.01 -12.97 -1.94
CA THR A 151 -0.84 -14.43 -2.03
C THR A 151 -2.19 -15.15 -1.98
N GLU A 152 -3.09 -14.72 -1.10
CA GLU A 152 -4.48 -15.22 -1.08
C GLU A 152 -5.18 -14.97 -2.43
N PHE A 153 -5.08 -13.75 -2.97
CA PHE A 153 -5.63 -13.42 -4.28
C PHE A 153 -5.11 -14.36 -5.38
N LEU A 154 -3.80 -14.57 -5.48
CA LEU A 154 -3.23 -15.49 -6.50
C LEU A 154 -3.60 -16.95 -6.28
N THR A 155 -3.84 -17.35 -5.03
CA THR A 155 -4.28 -18.71 -4.70
C THR A 155 -5.74 -18.94 -5.13
N ARG A 156 -6.60 -17.95 -4.92
CA ARG A 156 -8.02 -18.03 -5.25
C ARG A 156 -8.30 -17.77 -6.74
N PHE A 157 -7.58 -16.83 -7.35
CA PHE A 157 -7.83 -16.35 -8.71
C PHE A 157 -6.54 -16.38 -9.56
N PRO A 158 -5.95 -17.57 -9.77
CA PRO A 158 -4.67 -17.70 -10.48
C PRO A 158 -4.74 -17.21 -11.94
N ASP A 159 -5.91 -17.34 -12.57
CA ASP A 159 -6.17 -16.97 -13.97
C ASP A 159 -6.75 -15.56 -14.12
N SER A 160 -6.86 -14.80 -13.03
CA SER A 160 -7.32 -13.41 -13.10
C SER A 160 -6.37 -12.58 -13.95
N GLN A 161 -6.94 -11.63 -14.69
CA GLN A 161 -6.17 -10.63 -15.45
C GLN A 161 -5.24 -9.78 -14.57
N TYR A 162 -5.51 -9.68 -13.27
CA TYR A 162 -4.65 -8.94 -12.32
C TYR A 162 -3.49 -9.79 -11.78
N ALA A 163 -3.46 -11.10 -12.06
CA ALA A 163 -2.45 -12.01 -11.55
C ALA A 163 -1.00 -11.63 -11.92
N PRO A 164 -0.68 -11.19 -13.16
CA PRO A 164 0.68 -10.75 -13.50
C PRO A 164 1.15 -9.57 -12.64
N TYR A 165 0.27 -8.59 -12.39
CA TYR A 165 0.57 -7.42 -11.56
C TYR A 165 0.78 -7.81 -10.09
N ALA A 166 -0.07 -8.68 -9.55
CA ALA A 166 0.08 -9.21 -8.19
C ALA A 166 1.40 -9.98 -8.02
N LYS A 167 1.77 -10.83 -8.99
CA LYS A 167 3.06 -11.55 -8.99
C LYS A 167 4.24 -10.60 -8.93
N GLN A 168 4.24 -9.54 -9.73
CA GLN A 168 5.29 -8.52 -9.70
C GLN A 168 5.35 -7.80 -8.35
N ARG A 169 4.18 -7.44 -7.80
CA ARG A 169 4.09 -6.80 -6.48
C ARG A 169 4.59 -7.71 -5.36
N LEU A 170 4.30 -9.00 -5.40
CA LEU A 170 4.80 -9.99 -4.44
C LEU A 170 6.32 -10.12 -4.47
N ILE A 171 6.96 -10.06 -5.64
CA ILE A 171 8.44 -10.07 -5.72
C ILE A 171 9.02 -8.87 -4.96
N TYR A 172 8.43 -7.67 -5.13
CA TYR A 172 8.85 -6.48 -4.40
C TYR A 172 8.66 -6.64 -2.88
N LEU A 173 7.47 -7.03 -2.44
CA LEU A 173 7.15 -7.20 -1.03
C LEU A 173 8.02 -8.28 -0.38
N ARG A 174 8.26 -9.39 -1.09
CA ARG A 174 9.18 -10.46 -0.68
C ARG A 174 10.56 -9.93 -0.35
N ASN A 175 11.15 -9.19 -1.28
CA ASN A 175 12.49 -8.64 -1.12
C ASN A 175 12.55 -7.54 -0.04
N LEU A 176 11.48 -6.73 0.09
CA LEU A 176 11.38 -5.72 1.15
C LEU A 176 11.37 -6.36 2.54
N VAL A 177 10.52 -7.38 2.75
CA VAL A 177 10.42 -8.08 4.03
C VAL A 177 11.74 -8.80 4.35
N ALA A 178 12.32 -9.51 3.37
CA ALA A 178 13.62 -10.15 3.56
C ALA A 178 14.73 -9.15 3.92
N SER A 179 14.78 -8.00 3.24
CA SER A 179 15.78 -6.97 3.50
C SER A 179 15.65 -6.40 4.93
N ASN A 180 14.43 -6.16 5.42
CA ASN A 180 14.19 -5.71 6.78
C ASN A 180 14.66 -6.73 7.83
N GLU A 181 14.36 -8.01 7.65
CA GLU A 181 14.82 -9.07 8.55
C GLU A 181 16.36 -9.17 8.57
N LEU A 182 17.02 -9.03 7.42
CA LEU A 182 18.49 -9.04 7.35
C LEU A 182 19.14 -7.75 7.88
N ALA A 183 18.49 -6.59 7.76
CA ALA A 183 18.96 -5.38 8.42
C ALA A 183 18.95 -5.53 9.95
N ALA A 184 17.92 -6.18 10.51
CA ALA A 184 17.90 -6.55 11.91
C ALA A 184 18.98 -7.58 12.26
N ALA A 185 19.24 -8.56 11.38
CA ALA A 185 20.30 -9.53 11.55
C ALA A 185 21.69 -8.87 11.61
N ASP A 186 21.99 -7.95 10.69
CA ASP A 186 23.24 -7.17 10.69
C ASP A 186 23.41 -6.40 12.01
N TYR A 187 22.34 -5.75 12.49
CA TYR A 187 22.37 -5.09 13.80
C TYR A 187 22.77 -6.08 14.91
N TYR A 188 22.22 -7.29 14.92
CA TYR A 188 22.62 -8.30 15.91
C TYR A 188 24.06 -8.79 15.74
N VAL A 189 24.57 -8.92 14.52
CA VAL A 189 25.99 -9.22 14.26
C VAL A 189 26.88 -8.13 14.84
N THR A 190 26.58 -6.84 14.61
CA THR A 190 27.38 -5.74 15.18
C THR A 190 27.37 -5.71 16.71
N ARG A 191 26.32 -6.26 17.33
CA ARG A 191 26.19 -6.40 18.79
C ARG A 191 26.73 -7.73 19.32
N LYS A 192 27.36 -8.55 18.47
CA LYS A 192 27.85 -9.91 18.81
C LYS A 192 26.77 -10.84 19.34
N ALA A 193 25.51 -10.58 18.98
CA ALA A 193 24.36 -11.39 19.34
C ALA A 193 24.09 -12.43 18.23
N TYR A 194 25.07 -13.31 17.99
CA TYR A 194 25.08 -14.21 16.83
C TYR A 194 23.88 -15.16 16.77
N VAL A 195 23.40 -15.67 17.90
CA VAL A 195 22.18 -16.52 17.94
C VAL A 195 20.94 -15.77 17.43
N ALA A 196 20.83 -14.47 17.75
CA ALA A 196 19.73 -13.64 17.26
C ALA A 196 19.87 -13.32 15.77
N ALA A 197 21.09 -13.08 15.31
CA ALA A 197 21.40 -12.91 13.89
C ALA A 197 21.04 -14.17 13.08
N ILE A 198 21.43 -15.36 13.58
CA ILE A 198 21.09 -16.66 12.99
C ILE A 198 19.58 -16.79 12.85
N ARG A 199 18.82 -16.56 13.92
CA ARG A 199 17.36 -16.66 13.88
C ARG A 199 16.73 -15.78 12.80
N ARG A 200 17.23 -14.55 12.62
CA ARG A 200 16.73 -13.62 11.60
C ARG A 200 17.10 -14.08 10.18
N ALA A 201 18.33 -14.51 9.97
CA ALA A 201 18.78 -15.01 8.68
C ALA A 201 18.09 -16.32 8.27
N SER A 202 17.95 -17.29 9.19
CA SER A 202 17.21 -18.53 8.97
C SER A 202 15.75 -18.26 8.63
N TYR A 203 15.10 -17.30 9.29
CA TYR A 203 13.72 -16.92 8.97
C TYR A 203 13.55 -16.53 7.49
N VAL A 204 14.50 -15.77 6.93
CA VAL A 204 14.48 -15.38 5.51
C VAL A 204 14.60 -16.60 4.60
N LEU A 205 15.50 -17.54 4.91
CA LEU A 205 15.70 -18.74 4.09
C LEU A 205 14.51 -19.71 4.16
N GLU A 206 13.89 -19.84 5.32
CA GLU A 206 12.80 -20.79 5.57
C GLU A 206 11.44 -20.25 5.10
N ASN A 207 11.17 -18.96 5.32
CA ASN A 207 9.83 -18.38 5.13
C ASN A 207 9.74 -17.49 3.89
N ILE A 208 10.87 -17.06 3.32
CA ILE A 208 10.93 -16.14 2.18
C ILE A 208 11.82 -16.71 1.07
N PRO A 209 11.54 -17.93 0.58
CA PRO A 209 12.36 -18.55 -0.47
C PRO A 209 12.28 -17.73 -1.77
N ASN A 210 13.34 -17.79 -2.58
CA ASN A 210 13.50 -17.03 -3.83
C ASN A 210 13.55 -15.51 -3.64
N SER A 211 13.92 -15.02 -2.45
CA SER A 211 14.28 -13.62 -2.29
C SER A 211 15.66 -13.35 -2.89
N ASN A 212 15.89 -12.14 -3.40
CA ASN A 212 17.24 -11.73 -3.81
C ASN A 212 18.21 -11.55 -2.63
N GLN A 213 17.72 -11.73 -1.39
CA GLN A 213 18.47 -11.62 -0.15
C GLN A 213 18.99 -12.98 0.35
N ASN A 214 18.65 -14.10 -0.31
CA ASN A 214 19.04 -15.44 0.14
C ASN A 214 20.56 -15.59 0.29
N HIS A 215 21.32 -15.09 -0.69
CA HIS A 215 22.78 -15.12 -0.63
C HIS A 215 23.33 -14.35 0.60
N ARG A 216 22.80 -13.15 0.85
CA ARG A 216 23.19 -12.33 2.01
C ARG A 216 22.79 -12.98 3.33
N ALA A 217 21.63 -13.64 3.40
CA ALA A 217 21.21 -14.40 4.58
C ALA A 217 22.21 -15.52 4.91
N LEU A 218 22.65 -16.27 3.88
CA LEU A 218 23.68 -17.31 4.04
C LEU A 218 25.02 -16.75 4.50
N GLN A 219 25.43 -15.57 4.00
CA GLN A 219 26.65 -14.90 4.49
C GLN A 219 26.56 -14.55 5.98
N ILE A 220 25.42 -14.01 6.43
CA ILE A 220 25.20 -13.70 7.86
C ILE A 220 25.22 -14.96 8.71
N LEU A 221 24.63 -16.07 8.23
CA LEU A 221 24.70 -17.37 8.90
C LEU A 221 26.15 -17.84 9.02
N LYS A 222 26.91 -17.81 7.92
CA LYS A 222 28.32 -18.20 7.91
C LYS A 222 29.12 -17.41 8.95
N THR A 223 29.07 -16.08 8.90
CA THR A 223 29.77 -15.22 9.86
C THR A 223 29.35 -15.50 11.30
N SER A 224 28.05 -15.73 11.55
CA SER A 224 27.56 -16.01 12.90
C SER A 224 28.00 -17.38 13.40
N TYR A 225 28.07 -18.40 12.54
CA TYR A 225 28.56 -19.73 12.89
C TYR A 225 30.07 -19.76 13.11
N GLU A 226 30.84 -19.00 12.33
CA GLU A 226 32.29 -18.82 12.52
C GLU A 226 32.59 -18.24 13.91
N GLU A 227 31.89 -17.16 14.28
CA GLU A 227 32.08 -16.48 15.57
C GLU A 227 31.65 -17.34 16.77
N LEU A 228 30.74 -18.29 16.57
CA LEU A 228 30.32 -19.26 17.59
C LEU A 228 31.18 -20.54 17.61
N GLY A 229 32.08 -20.73 16.63
CA GLY A 229 32.93 -21.91 16.53
C GLY A 229 32.22 -23.17 16.01
N TYR A 230 31.13 -23.02 15.25
CA TYR A 230 30.37 -24.16 14.70
C TYR A 230 30.89 -24.56 13.31
N SER A 231 32.06 -25.22 13.27
CA SER A 231 32.76 -25.59 12.03
C SER A 231 31.90 -26.35 11.02
N ASP A 232 31.14 -27.34 11.48
CA ASP A 232 30.35 -28.21 10.60
C ASP A 232 29.25 -27.40 9.88
N LEU A 233 28.63 -26.46 10.61
CA LEU A 233 27.60 -25.57 10.06
C LEU A 233 28.19 -24.51 9.12
N VAL A 234 29.44 -24.08 9.34
CA VAL A 234 30.16 -23.21 8.41
C VAL A 234 30.36 -23.92 7.08
N GLU A 235 30.89 -25.14 7.10
CA GLU A 235 31.15 -25.93 5.88
C GLU A 235 29.86 -26.18 5.09
N ASP A 236 28.77 -26.54 5.77
CA ASP A 236 27.47 -26.73 5.12
C ASP A 236 26.92 -25.42 4.53
N THR A 237 27.09 -24.30 5.24
CA THR A 237 26.66 -22.99 4.73
C THR A 237 27.48 -22.57 3.50
N GLU A 238 28.78 -22.84 3.46
CA GLU A 238 29.63 -22.56 2.29
C GLU A 238 29.18 -23.33 1.05
N LYS A 239 28.83 -24.62 1.21
CA LYS A 239 28.24 -25.42 0.11
C LYS A 239 26.96 -24.77 -0.40
N LEU A 240 26.08 -24.31 0.49
CA LEU A 240 24.85 -23.62 0.11
C LEU A 240 25.10 -22.28 -0.59
N ILE A 241 26.09 -21.51 -0.15
CA ILE A 241 26.52 -20.26 -0.80
C ILE A 241 27.00 -20.55 -2.22
N ALA A 242 27.80 -21.60 -2.43
CA ALA A 242 28.29 -22.00 -3.75
C ALA A 242 27.15 -22.40 -4.70
N LEU A 243 26.09 -23.03 -4.18
CA LEU A 243 24.88 -23.38 -4.94
C LEU A 243 23.96 -22.17 -5.21
N ASN A 244 24.10 -21.09 -4.44
CA ASN A 244 23.29 -19.88 -4.54
C ASN A 244 24.17 -18.63 -4.74
N PRO A 245 24.80 -18.47 -5.92
CA PRO A 245 25.67 -17.34 -6.19
C PRO A 245 24.92 -15.99 -6.06
N PRO A 246 25.64 -14.89 -5.80
CA PRO A 246 25.00 -13.59 -5.65
C PRO A 246 24.26 -13.20 -6.93
N PRO A 247 23.09 -12.53 -6.83
CA PRO A 247 22.40 -12.04 -8.01
C PRO A 247 23.28 -11.03 -8.75
N PRO A 248 23.28 -11.01 -10.10
CA PRO A 248 24.02 -10.01 -10.86
C PRO A 248 23.55 -8.61 -10.41
N ASN A 249 24.49 -7.78 -9.93
CA ASN A 249 24.31 -6.43 -9.33
C ASN A 249 24.20 -6.35 -7.79
N SER A 250 24.58 -7.37 -7.02
CA SER A 250 24.53 -7.36 -5.55
C SER A 250 25.46 -6.35 -4.85
N GLU A 251 26.52 -5.86 -5.51
CA GLU A 251 27.56 -5.05 -4.85
C GLU A 251 27.26 -3.55 -4.74
N THR A 252 26.23 -3.02 -5.41
CA THR A 252 26.09 -1.55 -5.55
C THR A 252 24.80 -0.96 -4.99
N SER A 253 23.84 -1.73 -4.46
CA SER A 253 22.51 -1.13 -4.27
C SER A 253 21.53 -1.77 -3.29
N SER A 254 21.87 -1.80 -2.01
CA SER A 254 20.85 -1.89 -0.95
C SER A 254 19.81 -0.75 -1.09
N GLY A 255 20.22 0.43 -1.57
CA GLY A 255 19.35 1.59 -1.81
C GLY A 255 18.75 1.71 -3.22
N SER A 256 19.50 1.39 -4.30
CA SER A 256 19.07 1.70 -5.68
C SER A 256 18.02 0.73 -6.25
N PHE A 257 18.03 -0.55 -5.83
CA PHE A 257 17.07 -1.53 -6.35
C PHE A 257 15.62 -1.23 -5.91
N LEU A 258 15.46 -0.62 -4.73
CA LEU A 258 14.16 -0.17 -4.26
C LEU A 258 13.59 1.00 -5.11
N GLN A 259 14.40 1.64 -5.95
CA GLN A 259 14.05 2.86 -6.69
C GLN A 259 13.53 2.59 -8.10
N ASN A 260 13.78 1.40 -8.67
CA ASN A 260 13.50 1.06 -10.07
C ASN A 260 12.35 0.07 -10.29
N ILE A 261 11.39 -0.02 -9.35
CA ILE A 261 10.24 -0.92 -9.48
C ILE A 261 9.03 -0.10 -9.94
N PRO A 262 8.34 -0.48 -11.04
CA PRO A 262 7.28 0.32 -11.63
C PRO A 262 6.16 0.61 -10.64
N LEU A 263 5.70 1.86 -10.66
CA LEU A 263 4.60 2.35 -9.85
C LEU A 263 3.27 1.75 -10.32
N PRO A 264 2.28 1.58 -9.42
CA PRO A 264 0.95 1.02 -9.71
C PRO A 264 0.09 1.84 -10.71
N ASN A 265 0.64 2.83 -11.40
CA ASN A 265 -0.10 3.72 -12.31
C ASN A 265 -0.46 3.09 -13.67
N SER A 266 -0.21 1.79 -13.86
CA SER A 266 -0.57 1.03 -15.08
C SER A 266 -1.71 0.03 -14.88
N LEU A 267 -2.44 0.11 -13.76
CA LEU A 267 -3.53 -0.84 -13.47
C LEU A 267 -4.67 -0.68 -14.47
N PRO A 268 -5.14 -1.78 -15.09
CA PRO A 268 -6.29 -1.74 -15.97
C PRO A 268 -7.53 -1.31 -15.18
N LEU A 269 -8.09 -0.17 -15.58
CA LEU A 269 -9.32 0.41 -15.04
C LEU A 269 -10.53 -0.44 -15.45
N ILE A 270 -11.45 -0.70 -14.52
CA ILE A 270 -12.83 -1.06 -14.87
C ILE A 270 -13.60 0.26 -15.01
N ILE A 271 -13.90 0.68 -16.23
CA ILE A 271 -14.88 1.75 -16.50
C ILE A 271 -16.10 1.09 -17.13
N GLY A 272 -17.20 0.99 -16.39
CA GLY A 272 -18.48 0.50 -16.94
C GLY A 272 -18.43 -0.91 -17.55
N GLY A 273 -17.58 -1.80 -17.05
CA GLY A 273 -17.44 -3.18 -17.53
C GLY A 273 -16.46 -3.39 -18.70
N THR A 274 -15.74 -2.35 -19.13
CA THR A 274 -14.71 -2.46 -20.18
C THR A 274 -13.36 -1.90 -19.70
N ILE A 275 -12.29 -2.64 -20.01
CA ILE A 275 -10.93 -2.29 -19.63
C ILE A 275 -10.42 -1.16 -20.55
N LEU A 276 -10.06 -0.02 -19.96
CA LEU A 276 -9.09 0.87 -20.60
C LEU A 276 -7.70 0.41 -20.18
N SER A 277 -6.98 -0.21 -21.11
CA SER A 277 -5.52 -0.27 -21.03
C SER A 277 -5.05 1.17 -20.84
N GLY A 278 -4.36 1.45 -19.73
CA GLY A 278 -3.72 2.74 -19.53
C GLY A 278 -2.79 2.97 -20.72
N ALA A 279 -3.21 3.81 -21.66
CA ALA A 279 -2.37 4.26 -22.74
C ALA A 279 -1.24 5.07 -22.12
N THR A 280 -0.09 4.43 -21.94
CA THR A 280 1.18 5.10 -21.80
C THR A 280 1.46 5.84 -23.11
N ASN A 281 1.48 7.16 -23.05
CA ASN A 281 2.46 7.97 -23.76
C ASN A 281 3.33 8.66 -22.70
#